data_AF-A0A258EZK6-F1
#
_entry.id   AF-A0A258EZK6-F1
#
_cell.length_a   1.000
_cell.length_b   1.000
_cell.length_c   1.000
_cell.angle_alpha   90.00
_cell.angle_beta   90.00
_cell.angle_gamma   90.00
#
_symmetry.space_group_name_H-M   'P 1'
#
loop_
_entity.id
_entity.type
_entity.pdbx_description
1 polymer ?
#
loop_
_entity_poly.entity_id
_entity_poly.type
_entity_poly.pdbx_seq_one_letter_code
_entity_poly.pdbx_strand_id
1 'polypeptide(L)'
;TQIPKVIGYEKVATLTDNSELYEAVKYFWNNVSQTRTVAFGGNSVGEHFNPVNDFSGMIKSNEGPETCNSYNMLRLSKALYFNNNDVSYLDFYERTLYNHILSSQHPEKGGFVYFTPIRPNHYRVYSQPETSMWCCVGSGLENHTKYGELVYSHNNKDVFVNLFIPSTLNWKEKGIKLTQNTKFPYENQSETVLNLQKKQTFSLNIRQPKWAENFEISVNGKIQKTQGNPSGYISINRTWKSGDKIVIKFKTSTHLENLPDGSNWVAFVDGPIVLAAKTSTEDLDGLFADDSRMGHATHGKYIPLDQAYALVGSKDTYLSKIKEVGNRRFSLDSLELQPFFEIHDARYQMYFQTYSQEDYKEKQALLKQQEIEAAALEAKTVDKVNCGEQQPEVGHLYKGEKSNSGFSDDKFWRSTRGYMSYQLSNKNLEGKFLEITVLDELKLDNVDIFINEKPANIISTKDKTIRINIEKIDVVNLKITSTNDKPTPRFYEIRILKE
;
A
#
# COMPACT_ATOMS: atom_id res chain seq x y z
N THR A 1 -16.88 -2.54 -0.05
CA THR A 1 -18.33 -2.79 -0.26
C THR A 1 -18.71 -3.67 -1.45
N GLN A 2 -18.15 -3.51 -2.66
CA GLN A 2 -18.70 -4.18 -3.86
C GLN A 2 -18.33 -5.68 -3.96
N ILE A 3 -17.11 -6.05 -3.53
CA ILE A 3 -16.59 -7.42 -3.70
C ILE A 3 -17.49 -8.49 -3.04
N PRO A 4 -18.00 -8.31 -1.81
CA PRO A 4 -18.95 -9.28 -1.22
C PRO A 4 -20.25 -9.48 -2.00
N LYS A 5 -20.76 -8.43 -2.67
CA LYS A 5 -21.95 -8.56 -3.53
C LYS A 5 -21.66 -9.47 -4.72
N VAL A 6 -20.47 -9.29 -5.32
CA VAL A 6 -20.02 -10.10 -6.46
C VAL A 6 -19.75 -11.55 -6.06
N ILE A 7 -19.25 -11.80 -4.84
CA ILE A 7 -19.19 -13.16 -4.29
C ILE A 7 -20.61 -13.74 -4.16
N GLY A 8 -21.59 -12.94 -3.75
CA GLY A 8 -23.00 -13.35 -3.74
C GLY A 8 -23.51 -13.71 -5.14
N TYR A 9 -23.17 -12.90 -6.15
CA TYR A 9 -23.51 -13.17 -7.55
C TYR A 9 -22.85 -14.43 -8.09
N GLU A 10 -21.58 -14.65 -7.76
CA GLU A 10 -20.88 -15.90 -8.07
C GLU A 10 -21.65 -17.09 -7.50
N LYS A 11 -22.04 -17.01 -6.22
CA LYS A 11 -22.75 -18.10 -5.56
C LYS A 11 -24.12 -18.38 -6.18
N VAL A 12 -24.86 -17.33 -6.53
CA VAL A 12 -26.15 -17.46 -7.23
C VAL A 12 -25.92 -18.08 -8.62
N ALA A 13 -24.95 -17.58 -9.38
CA ALA A 13 -24.63 -18.08 -10.71
C ALA A 13 -24.32 -19.58 -10.70
N THR A 14 -23.53 -20.05 -9.73
CA THR A 14 -23.20 -21.48 -9.57
C THR A 14 -24.40 -22.33 -9.14
N LEU A 15 -25.30 -21.81 -8.30
CA LEU A 15 -26.45 -22.59 -7.82
C LEU A 15 -27.60 -22.67 -8.83
N THR A 16 -27.70 -21.70 -9.74
CA THR A 16 -28.79 -21.62 -10.73
C THR A 16 -28.32 -21.83 -12.16
N ASP A 17 -27.06 -22.20 -12.38
CA ASP A 17 -26.41 -22.32 -13.69
C ASP A 17 -26.59 -21.07 -14.58
N ASN A 18 -26.53 -19.86 -13.99
CA ASN A 18 -26.74 -18.61 -14.71
C ASN A 18 -25.43 -18.08 -15.32
N SER A 19 -25.28 -18.29 -16.63
CA SER A 19 -24.06 -17.91 -17.39
C SER A 19 -23.85 -16.39 -17.48
N GLU A 20 -24.89 -15.59 -17.67
CA GLU A 20 -24.78 -14.12 -17.75
C GLU A 20 -24.22 -13.54 -16.45
N LEU A 21 -24.74 -14.02 -15.31
CA LEU A 21 -24.25 -13.59 -14.00
C LEU A 21 -22.81 -14.04 -13.76
N TYR A 22 -22.45 -15.23 -14.23
CA TYR A 22 -21.07 -15.71 -14.16
C TYR A 22 -20.10 -14.87 -15.00
N GLU A 23 -20.49 -14.44 -16.20
CA GLU A 23 -19.69 -13.52 -17.01
C GLU A 23 -19.50 -12.16 -16.32
N ALA A 24 -20.53 -11.63 -15.68
CA ALA A 24 -20.43 -10.39 -14.91
C ALA A 24 -19.44 -10.50 -13.73
N VAL A 25 -19.44 -11.65 -13.05
CA VAL A 25 -18.49 -11.95 -11.97
C VAL A 25 -17.06 -12.03 -12.49
N LYS A 26 -16.82 -12.75 -13.60
CA LYS A 26 -15.50 -12.83 -14.24
C LYS A 26 -15.02 -11.46 -14.71
N TYR A 27 -15.89 -10.67 -15.32
CA TYR A 27 -15.58 -9.30 -15.73
C TYR A 27 -15.14 -8.45 -14.54
N PHE A 28 -15.90 -8.49 -13.44
CA PHE A 28 -15.55 -7.75 -12.22
C PHE A 28 -14.18 -8.18 -11.70
N TRP A 29 -13.94 -9.48 -11.56
CA TRP A 29 -12.66 -9.98 -11.07
C TRP A 29 -11.50 -9.53 -11.96
N ASN A 30 -11.64 -9.68 -13.29
CA ASN A 30 -10.61 -9.29 -14.25
C ASN A 30 -10.35 -7.78 -14.22
N ASN A 31 -11.40 -6.95 -14.12
CA ASN A 31 -11.22 -5.50 -14.01
C ASN A 31 -10.46 -5.13 -12.73
N VAL A 32 -10.85 -5.67 -11.58
CA VAL A 32 -10.19 -5.36 -10.30
C VAL A 32 -8.75 -5.89 -10.27
N SER A 33 -8.54 -7.16 -10.62
CA SER A 33 -7.23 -7.81 -10.52
C SER A 33 -6.21 -7.29 -11.53
N GLN A 34 -6.64 -6.90 -12.74
CA GLN A 34 -5.71 -6.48 -13.80
C GLN A 34 -5.53 -4.96 -13.90
N THR A 35 -6.51 -4.15 -13.48
CA THR A 35 -6.48 -2.70 -13.74
C THR A 35 -6.52 -1.83 -12.48
N ARG A 36 -6.84 -2.40 -11.31
CA ARG A 36 -7.01 -1.66 -10.05
C ARG A 36 -6.16 -2.17 -8.91
N THR A 37 -5.37 -3.22 -9.15
CA THR A 37 -4.56 -3.89 -8.15
C THR A 37 -3.10 -3.53 -8.33
N VAL A 38 -2.44 -3.21 -7.22
CA VAL A 38 -0.99 -2.94 -7.18
C VAL A 38 -0.21 -4.23 -6.89
N ALA A 39 1.12 -4.20 -7.00
CA ALA A 39 1.98 -5.37 -7.13
C ALA A 39 1.77 -6.45 -6.05
N PHE A 40 1.46 -6.04 -4.82
CA PHE A 40 1.24 -6.95 -3.70
C PHE A 40 -0.17 -7.58 -3.63
N GLY A 41 -1.04 -7.29 -4.60
CA GLY A 41 -2.40 -7.86 -4.68
C GLY A 41 -3.49 -7.02 -4.00
N GLY A 42 -3.13 -5.88 -3.42
CA GLY A 42 -4.06 -4.91 -2.83
C GLY A 42 -4.68 -3.97 -3.86
N ASN A 43 -5.89 -3.48 -3.57
CA ASN A 43 -6.56 -2.44 -4.35
C ASN A 43 -7.22 -1.41 -3.41
N SER A 44 -7.74 -0.33 -3.99
CA SER A 44 -8.37 0.83 -3.33
C SER A 44 -7.41 1.79 -2.64
N VAL A 45 -7.86 3.04 -2.50
CA VAL A 45 -7.25 4.10 -1.70
C VAL A 45 -8.38 4.78 -0.93
N GLY A 46 -8.19 4.97 0.37
CA GLY A 46 -9.25 5.44 1.27
C GLY A 46 -10.54 4.63 1.12
N GLU A 47 -10.44 3.31 0.97
CA GLU A 47 -11.55 2.34 0.78
C GLU A 47 -12.33 2.44 -0.54
N HIS A 48 -11.92 3.31 -1.46
CA HIS A 48 -12.60 3.53 -2.73
C HIS A 48 -11.73 3.09 -3.91
N PHE A 49 -12.37 2.60 -4.98
CA PHE A 49 -11.65 2.38 -6.23
C PHE A 49 -11.25 3.72 -6.83
N ASN A 50 -9.93 3.94 -6.98
CA ASN A 50 -9.41 5.04 -7.79
C ASN A 50 -9.70 4.80 -9.29
N PRO A 51 -9.67 5.84 -10.14
CA PRO A 51 -9.69 5.68 -11.59
C PRO A 51 -8.55 4.75 -12.06
N VAL A 52 -8.80 3.92 -13.08
CA VAL A 52 -7.81 2.96 -13.59
C VAL A 52 -6.58 3.64 -14.23
N ASN A 53 -6.71 4.92 -14.57
CA ASN A 53 -5.68 5.75 -15.20
C ASN A 53 -5.10 6.81 -14.25
N ASP A 54 -5.37 6.71 -12.94
CA ASP A 54 -4.82 7.63 -11.95
C ASP A 54 -4.60 6.93 -10.60
N PHE A 55 -3.35 6.60 -10.31
CA PHE A 55 -2.90 6.06 -9.01
C PHE A 55 -2.18 7.11 -8.16
N SER A 56 -2.18 8.38 -8.58
CA SER A 56 -1.49 9.44 -7.83
C SER A 56 -2.02 9.60 -6.40
N GLY A 57 -3.34 9.44 -6.22
CA GLY A 57 -3.96 9.41 -4.88
C GLY A 57 -3.44 8.26 -4.02
N MET A 58 -3.20 7.09 -4.62
CA MET A 58 -2.69 5.91 -3.90
C MET A 58 -1.22 6.07 -3.47
N ILE A 59 -0.41 6.75 -4.28
CA ILE A 59 0.99 7.11 -3.93
C ILE A 59 1.04 8.19 -2.84
N LYS A 60 0.13 9.16 -2.87
CA LYS A 60 0.15 10.29 -1.92
C LYS A 60 -0.46 9.97 -0.57
N SER A 61 -1.42 9.04 -0.54
CA SER A 61 -2.23 8.72 0.64
C SER A 61 -1.51 7.80 1.63
N ASN A 62 -1.77 8.00 2.91
CA ASN A 62 -1.46 7.08 4.00
C ASN A 62 -2.54 6.01 4.23
N GLU A 63 -3.62 6.05 3.45
CA GLU A 63 -4.72 5.08 3.44
C GLU A 63 -4.66 4.31 2.11
N GLY A 64 -3.61 3.51 1.94
CA GLY A 64 -3.43 2.65 0.76
C GLY A 64 -4.41 1.48 0.71
N PRO A 65 -4.09 0.39 -0.01
CA PRO A 65 -4.98 -0.76 -0.08
C PRO A 65 -5.44 -1.31 1.27
N GLU A 66 -6.74 -1.55 1.37
CA GLU A 66 -7.43 -2.11 2.53
C GLU A 66 -7.36 -3.65 2.54
N THR A 67 -7.03 -4.24 3.70
CA THR A 67 -6.89 -5.71 3.85
C THR A 67 -8.18 -6.48 3.56
N CYS A 68 -9.35 -5.95 3.96
CA CYS A 68 -10.66 -6.55 3.67
C CYS A 68 -10.91 -6.77 2.18
N ASN A 69 -10.38 -5.90 1.33
CA ASN A 69 -10.55 -5.99 -0.12
C ASN A 69 -9.75 -7.17 -0.68
N SER A 70 -8.52 -7.36 -0.23
CA SER A 70 -7.71 -8.54 -0.59
C SER A 70 -8.31 -9.84 -0.06
N TYR A 71 -8.78 -9.88 1.20
CA TYR A 71 -9.48 -11.06 1.74
C TYR A 71 -10.66 -11.47 0.86
N ASN A 72 -11.51 -10.51 0.46
CA ASN A 72 -12.67 -10.82 -0.37
C ASN A 72 -12.30 -11.14 -1.82
N MET A 73 -11.26 -10.50 -2.38
CA MET A 73 -10.75 -10.87 -3.70
C MET A 73 -10.19 -12.30 -3.70
N LEU A 74 -9.53 -12.75 -2.63
CA LEU A 74 -9.09 -14.15 -2.50
C LEU A 74 -10.25 -15.13 -2.46
N ARG A 75 -11.32 -14.82 -1.71
CA ARG A 75 -12.54 -15.64 -1.69
C ARG A 75 -13.16 -15.75 -3.07
N LEU A 76 -13.24 -14.64 -3.81
CA LEU A 76 -13.75 -14.62 -5.17
C LEU A 76 -12.85 -15.43 -6.13
N SER A 77 -11.53 -15.24 -6.06
CA SER A 77 -10.55 -16.01 -6.85
C SER A 77 -10.68 -17.51 -6.61
N LYS A 78 -10.83 -17.93 -5.35
CA LYS A 78 -11.04 -19.34 -4.99
C LYS A 78 -12.31 -19.91 -5.62
N ALA A 79 -13.41 -19.17 -5.55
CA ALA A 79 -14.69 -19.62 -6.10
C ALA A 79 -14.63 -19.74 -7.64
N LEU A 80 -14.07 -18.72 -8.30
CA LEU A 80 -13.86 -18.73 -9.75
C LEU A 80 -12.89 -19.83 -10.21
N TYR A 81 -11.84 -20.11 -9.44
CA TYR A 81 -10.93 -21.22 -9.70
C TYR A 81 -11.67 -22.57 -9.70
N PHE A 82 -12.53 -22.83 -8.71
CA PHE A 82 -13.27 -24.09 -8.67
C PHE A 82 -14.29 -24.25 -9.80
N ASN A 83 -14.83 -23.14 -10.34
CA ASN A 83 -15.78 -23.22 -11.45
C ASN A 83 -15.09 -23.30 -12.82
N ASN A 84 -13.92 -22.67 -13.01
CA ASN A 84 -13.27 -22.57 -14.32
C ASN A 84 -12.02 -23.45 -14.49
N ASN A 85 -11.41 -23.93 -13.40
CA ASN A 85 -10.07 -24.54 -13.38
C ASN A 85 -8.97 -23.68 -14.03
N ASP A 86 -9.17 -22.36 -14.08
CA ASP A 86 -8.21 -21.40 -14.61
C ASP A 86 -7.20 -21.04 -13.52
N VAL A 87 -5.93 -21.32 -13.76
CA VAL A 87 -4.87 -21.13 -12.76
C VAL A 87 -4.41 -19.68 -12.62
N SER A 88 -4.86 -18.77 -13.49
CA SER A 88 -4.60 -17.32 -13.32
C SER A 88 -5.21 -16.79 -12.01
N TYR A 89 -6.34 -17.36 -11.57
CA TYR A 89 -6.91 -17.10 -10.26
C TYR A 89 -5.97 -17.52 -9.13
N LEU A 90 -5.21 -18.61 -9.30
CA LEU A 90 -4.22 -19.07 -8.34
C LEU A 90 -2.94 -18.23 -8.36
N ASP A 91 -2.53 -17.67 -9.51
CA ASP A 91 -1.41 -16.72 -9.58
C ASP A 91 -1.73 -15.46 -8.76
N PHE A 92 -2.93 -14.90 -8.95
CA PHE A 92 -3.41 -13.78 -8.14
C PHE A 92 -3.55 -14.17 -6.66
N TYR A 93 -4.06 -15.37 -6.38
CA TYR A 93 -4.24 -15.87 -5.02
C TYR A 93 -2.90 -15.95 -4.29
N GLU A 94 -1.91 -16.60 -4.89
CA GLU A 94 -0.56 -16.73 -4.34
C GLU A 94 0.09 -15.36 -4.10
N ARG A 95 0.03 -14.46 -5.11
CA ARG A 95 0.58 -13.10 -5.00
C ARG A 95 -0.03 -12.35 -3.82
N THR A 96 -1.36 -12.33 -3.74
CA THR A 96 -2.06 -11.57 -2.70
C THR A 96 -1.90 -12.20 -1.32
N LEU A 97 -1.86 -13.54 -1.25
CA LEU A 97 -1.68 -14.27 0.00
C LEU A 97 -0.32 -13.96 0.64
N TYR A 98 0.77 -14.12 -0.12
CA TYR A 98 2.13 -13.90 0.39
C TYR A 98 2.42 -12.44 0.69
N ASN A 99 1.90 -11.49 -0.11
CA ASN A 99 2.37 -10.11 -0.03
C ASN A 99 1.40 -9.16 0.70
N HIS A 100 0.10 -9.44 0.72
CA HIS A 100 -0.86 -8.62 1.48
C HIS A 100 -1.41 -9.35 2.70
N ILE A 101 -1.92 -10.58 2.57
CA ILE A 101 -2.54 -11.28 3.70
C ILE A 101 -1.52 -11.73 4.74
N LEU A 102 -0.36 -12.23 4.33
CA LEU A 102 0.69 -12.63 5.26
C LEU A 102 1.32 -11.41 5.96
N SER A 103 1.46 -10.28 5.27
CA SER A 103 2.07 -9.06 5.80
C SER A 103 1.14 -8.23 6.70
N SER A 104 -0.16 -8.54 6.71
CA SER A 104 -1.21 -7.79 7.42
C SER A 104 -1.43 -8.24 8.87
N GLN A 105 -0.61 -9.14 9.41
CA GLN A 105 -0.56 -9.44 10.83
C GLN A 105 0.87 -9.29 11.34
N HIS A 106 1.04 -8.65 12.49
CA HIS A 106 2.36 -8.62 13.13
C HIS A 106 2.75 -10.05 13.56
N PRO A 107 3.90 -10.58 13.12
CA PRO A 107 4.21 -12.01 13.27
C PRO A 107 4.47 -12.43 14.72
N GLU A 108 5.02 -11.53 15.55
CA GLU A 108 5.34 -11.84 16.95
C GLU A 108 4.25 -11.41 17.95
N LYS A 109 3.76 -10.17 17.84
CA LYS A 109 2.82 -9.57 18.79
C LYS A 109 1.34 -9.80 18.45
N GLY A 110 1.04 -10.26 17.23
CA GLY A 110 -0.31 -10.21 16.68
C GLY A 110 -0.79 -8.78 16.41
N GLY A 111 -2.03 -8.65 15.97
CA GLY A 111 -2.61 -7.38 15.55
C GLY A 111 -2.65 -7.25 14.03
N PHE A 112 -3.79 -6.76 13.53
CA PHE A 112 -4.15 -6.76 12.12
C PHE A 112 -4.02 -5.37 11.51
N VAL A 113 -3.55 -5.32 10.27
CA VAL A 113 -3.40 -4.10 9.49
C VAL A 113 -4.71 -3.77 8.77
N TYR A 114 -5.14 -2.51 8.84
CA TYR A 114 -6.24 -2.00 8.03
C TYR A 114 -5.76 -1.56 6.64
N PHE A 115 -4.94 -0.51 6.61
CA PHE A 115 -4.36 0.05 5.39
C PHE A 115 -2.89 -0.32 5.26
N THR A 116 -2.49 -0.70 4.05
CA THR A 116 -1.10 -0.92 3.68
C THR A 116 -0.67 0.15 2.66
N PRO A 117 -0.09 1.28 3.09
CA PRO A 117 0.27 2.37 2.18
C PRO A 117 1.33 1.94 1.18
N ILE A 118 1.17 2.35 -0.08
CA ILE A 118 2.25 2.29 -1.08
C ILE A 118 3.04 3.60 -1.16
N ARG A 119 2.64 4.62 -0.38
CA ARG A 119 3.41 5.85 -0.20
C ARG A 119 4.83 5.50 0.28
N PRO A 120 5.88 5.94 -0.43
CA PRO A 120 7.26 5.75 0.01
C PRO A 120 7.51 6.33 1.40
N ASN A 121 8.36 5.65 2.18
CA ASN A 121 8.76 6.06 3.53
C ASN A 121 7.61 6.18 4.53
N HIS A 122 6.54 5.42 4.31
CA HIS A 122 5.40 5.35 5.21
C HIS A 122 5.35 4.00 5.93
N TYR A 123 4.49 3.90 6.94
CA TYR A 123 4.33 2.70 7.77
C TYR A 123 2.86 2.26 7.81
N ARG A 124 2.56 1.19 8.54
CA ARG A 124 1.20 0.67 8.72
C ARG A 124 0.90 0.41 10.19
N VAL A 125 -0.35 0.58 10.59
CA VAL A 125 -0.82 0.40 11.97
C VAL A 125 -1.33 -1.01 12.20
N TYR A 126 -1.12 -1.54 13.41
CA TYR A 126 -1.65 -2.81 13.88
C TYR A 126 -2.78 -2.59 14.90
N SER A 127 -3.82 -3.39 14.76
CA SER A 127 -4.90 -3.49 15.73
C SER A 127 -4.42 -4.08 17.06
N GLN A 128 -5.14 -3.84 18.15
CA GLN A 128 -4.98 -4.57 19.41
C GLN A 128 -6.29 -5.26 19.83
N PRO A 129 -6.24 -6.41 20.52
CA PRO A 129 -7.43 -7.24 20.78
C PRO A 129 -8.59 -6.52 21.47
N GLU A 130 -8.31 -5.66 22.46
CA GLU A 130 -9.35 -5.02 23.28
C GLU A 130 -9.75 -3.61 22.80
N THR A 131 -9.00 -3.01 21.88
CA THR A 131 -9.20 -1.61 21.47
C THR A 131 -9.78 -1.47 20.06
N SER A 132 -9.50 -2.44 19.18
CA SER A 132 -9.66 -2.26 17.74
C SER A 132 -10.81 -3.11 17.19
N MET A 133 -11.93 -2.46 16.86
CA MET A 133 -13.17 -3.13 16.41
C MET A 133 -13.50 -2.80 14.94
N TRP A 134 -12.52 -2.94 14.05
CA TRP A 134 -12.64 -2.54 12.64
C TRP A 134 -13.03 -3.71 11.72
N CYS A 135 -13.51 -3.43 10.51
CA CYS A 135 -13.80 -4.48 9.51
C CYS A 135 -12.56 -5.35 9.21
N CYS A 136 -11.37 -4.73 9.10
CA CYS A 136 -10.11 -5.43 8.85
C CYS A 136 -9.67 -6.31 10.04
N VAL A 137 -10.14 -6.03 11.27
CA VAL A 137 -9.96 -6.95 12.40
C VAL A 137 -10.83 -8.20 12.21
N GLY A 138 -12.09 -8.01 11.84
CA GLY A 138 -13.01 -9.13 11.55
C GLY A 138 -12.47 -10.06 10.46
N SER A 139 -12.07 -9.51 9.31
CA SER A 139 -11.46 -10.33 8.24
C SER A 139 -10.05 -10.83 8.60
N GLY A 140 -9.28 -10.09 9.40
CA GLY A 140 -7.99 -10.49 9.95
C GLY A 140 -8.09 -11.78 10.76
N LEU A 141 -9.08 -11.88 11.65
CA LEU A 141 -9.37 -13.11 12.41
C LEU A 141 -9.62 -14.31 11.49
N GLU A 142 -10.24 -14.10 10.33
CA GLU A 142 -10.50 -15.19 9.37
C GLU A 142 -9.29 -15.51 8.48
N ASN A 143 -8.44 -14.53 8.14
CA ASN A 143 -7.34 -14.69 7.20
C ASN A 143 -6.39 -15.84 7.61
N HIS A 144 -5.96 -15.83 8.87
CA HIS A 144 -4.87 -16.69 9.32
C HIS A 144 -5.33 -18.09 9.76
N THR A 145 -6.63 -18.37 9.76
CA THR A 145 -7.20 -19.68 10.13
C THR A 145 -7.24 -20.67 8.96
N LYS A 146 -7.02 -20.18 7.73
CA LYS A 146 -7.38 -20.91 6.50
C LYS A 146 -6.31 -20.95 5.42
N TYR A 147 -5.03 -20.72 5.75
CA TYR A 147 -3.92 -20.84 4.79
C TYR A 147 -3.91 -22.18 4.03
N GLY A 148 -4.36 -23.27 4.66
CA GLY A 148 -4.44 -24.60 4.05
C GLY A 148 -5.55 -24.77 3.01
N GLU A 149 -6.52 -23.85 2.92
CA GLU A 149 -7.80 -24.06 2.21
C GLU A 149 -7.70 -24.20 0.69
N LEU A 150 -6.56 -23.82 0.13
CA LEU A 150 -6.30 -23.86 -1.31
C LEU A 150 -4.91 -24.40 -1.63
N VAL A 151 -4.16 -24.94 -0.65
CA VAL A 151 -2.87 -25.60 -0.92
C VAL A 151 -3.05 -26.79 -1.85
N TYR A 152 -4.15 -27.52 -1.63
CA TYR A 152 -4.59 -28.62 -2.48
C TYR A 152 -6.04 -28.42 -2.91
N SER A 153 -6.38 -29.00 -4.05
CA SER A 153 -7.76 -29.30 -4.43
C SER A 153 -7.82 -30.73 -4.96
N HIS A 154 -9.01 -31.32 -5.05
CA HIS A 154 -9.17 -32.66 -5.60
C HIS A 154 -10.52 -32.81 -6.28
N ASN A 155 -10.60 -33.71 -7.24
CA ASN A 155 -11.88 -34.17 -7.80
C ASN A 155 -12.17 -35.59 -7.28
N ASN A 156 -13.00 -36.37 -7.98
CA ASN A 156 -13.33 -37.74 -7.58
C ASN A 156 -12.16 -38.73 -7.62
N LYS A 157 -11.03 -38.37 -8.24
CA LYS A 157 -9.88 -39.25 -8.51
C LYS A 157 -8.53 -38.58 -8.30
N ASP A 158 -8.36 -37.36 -8.80
CA ASP A 158 -7.07 -36.71 -8.93
C ASP A 158 -6.86 -35.63 -7.87
N VAL A 159 -5.59 -35.37 -7.56
CA VAL A 159 -5.16 -34.34 -6.60
C VAL A 159 -4.44 -33.24 -7.36
N PHE A 160 -4.70 -31.99 -6.98
CA PHE A 160 -4.06 -30.79 -7.51
C PHE A 160 -3.23 -30.15 -6.40
N VAL A 161 -1.95 -29.90 -6.68
CA VAL A 161 -1.03 -29.17 -5.81
C VAL A 161 -0.97 -27.74 -6.34
N ASN A 162 -1.61 -26.82 -5.61
CA ASN A 162 -1.85 -25.45 -6.07
C ASN A 162 -0.81 -24.47 -5.51
N LEU A 163 -0.49 -24.60 -4.22
CA LEU A 163 0.46 -23.70 -3.54
C LEU A 163 1.61 -24.52 -2.94
N PHE A 164 2.81 -23.94 -2.98
CA PHE A 164 4.00 -24.53 -2.38
C PHE A 164 4.16 -24.10 -0.92
N ILE A 165 3.28 -24.62 -0.06
CA ILE A 165 3.26 -24.34 1.38
C ILE A 165 3.52 -25.65 2.16
N PRO A 166 4.40 -25.65 3.18
CA PRO A 166 4.64 -26.82 4.03
C PRO A 166 3.33 -27.31 4.66
N SER A 167 2.93 -28.53 4.35
CA SER A 167 1.58 -28.98 4.67
C SER A 167 1.42 -30.49 4.55
N THR A 168 0.31 -30.99 5.10
CA THR A 168 -0.11 -32.37 4.94
C THR A 168 -1.56 -32.43 4.49
N LEU A 169 -1.82 -33.00 3.32
CA LEU A 169 -3.16 -33.39 2.89
C LEU A 169 -3.51 -34.75 3.49
N ASN A 170 -4.70 -34.87 4.08
CA ASN A 170 -5.27 -36.15 4.50
C ASN A 170 -6.61 -36.40 3.80
N TRP A 171 -6.57 -37.11 2.67
CA TRP A 171 -7.74 -37.48 1.89
C TRP A 171 -8.22 -38.88 2.28
N LYS A 172 -8.97 -38.94 3.39
CA LYS A 172 -9.36 -40.18 4.08
C LYS A 172 -10.18 -41.11 3.19
N GLU A 173 -11.09 -40.54 2.41
CA GLU A 173 -12.03 -41.23 1.52
C GLU A 173 -11.32 -42.04 0.44
N LYS A 174 -10.10 -41.63 0.06
CA LYS A 174 -9.25 -42.34 -0.91
C LYS A 174 -8.06 -43.06 -0.28
N GLY A 175 -7.87 -42.93 1.04
CA GLY A 175 -6.68 -43.43 1.72
C GLY A 175 -5.38 -42.83 1.16
N ILE A 176 -5.41 -41.54 0.79
CA ILE A 176 -4.27 -40.79 0.24
C ILE A 176 -3.83 -39.74 1.27
N LYS A 177 -2.56 -39.75 1.67
CA LYS A 177 -1.93 -38.69 2.44
C LYS A 177 -0.74 -38.14 1.65
N LEU A 178 -0.65 -36.82 1.50
CA LEU A 178 0.50 -36.14 0.88
C LEU A 178 1.18 -35.29 1.95
N THR A 179 2.49 -35.35 2.06
CA THR A 179 3.27 -34.44 2.91
C THR A 179 4.18 -33.61 2.03
N GLN A 180 3.95 -32.30 2.00
CA GLN A 180 4.75 -31.33 1.26
C GLN A 180 5.76 -30.68 2.20
N ASN A 181 7.04 -30.85 1.88
CA ASN A 181 8.18 -30.25 2.57
C ASN A 181 8.85 -29.24 1.63
N THR A 182 8.87 -27.98 2.02
CA THR A 182 9.48 -26.89 1.25
C THR A 182 9.92 -25.79 2.21
N LYS A 183 10.86 -24.95 1.78
CA LYS A 183 11.12 -23.66 2.43
C LYS A 183 10.79 -22.49 1.51
N PHE A 184 9.99 -22.72 0.48
CA PHE A 184 9.47 -21.65 -0.38
C PHE A 184 8.76 -20.60 0.49
N PRO A 185 9.06 -19.29 0.34
CA PRO A 185 9.78 -18.71 -0.79
C PRO A 185 11.31 -18.83 -0.76
N TYR A 186 11.96 -19.02 0.39
CA TYR A 186 13.43 -18.98 0.53
C TYR A 186 14.22 -20.05 -0.23
N GLU A 187 13.60 -21.20 -0.51
CA GLU A 187 14.18 -22.23 -1.39
C GLU A 187 13.24 -22.50 -2.57
N ASN A 188 13.77 -22.49 -3.79
CA ASN A 188 13.01 -22.75 -5.02
C ASN A 188 12.83 -24.25 -5.31
N GLN A 189 12.41 -24.99 -4.28
CA GLN A 189 12.18 -26.43 -4.34
C GLN A 189 11.00 -26.84 -3.44
N SER A 190 10.20 -27.79 -3.88
CA SER A 190 9.19 -28.46 -3.06
C SER A 190 9.26 -29.98 -3.23
N GLU A 191 9.28 -30.70 -2.11
CA GLU A 191 9.21 -32.15 -2.07
C GLU A 191 7.85 -32.60 -1.57
N THR A 192 7.18 -33.50 -2.28
CA THR A 192 5.94 -34.15 -1.85
C THR A 192 6.17 -35.64 -1.68
N VAL A 193 5.87 -36.17 -0.49
CA VAL A 193 5.94 -37.61 -0.16
C VAL A 193 4.53 -38.18 -0.04
N LEU A 194 4.28 -39.31 -0.70
CA LEU A 194 3.00 -40.00 -0.67
C LEU A 194 2.99 -41.05 0.43
N ASN A 195 1.92 -41.06 1.23
CA ASN A 195 1.59 -42.15 2.14
C ASN A 195 0.18 -42.66 1.80
N LEU A 196 0.11 -43.88 1.28
CA LEU A 196 -1.12 -44.46 0.74
C LEU A 196 -1.48 -45.73 1.49
N GLN A 197 -2.78 -45.95 1.76
CA GLN A 197 -3.26 -47.20 2.35
C GLN A 197 -3.10 -48.41 1.40
N LYS A 198 -3.24 -48.17 0.10
CA LYS A 198 -3.02 -49.15 -0.97
C LYS A 198 -2.45 -48.49 -2.21
N LYS A 199 -1.78 -49.27 -3.05
CA LYS A 199 -1.35 -48.82 -4.38
C LYS A 199 -2.59 -48.44 -5.20
N GLN A 200 -2.55 -47.29 -5.86
CA GLN A 200 -3.68 -46.80 -6.64
C GLN A 200 -3.23 -45.83 -7.74
N THR A 201 -4.03 -45.74 -8.80
CA THR A 201 -3.75 -44.91 -9.97
C THR A 201 -4.53 -43.61 -9.92
N PHE A 202 -3.82 -42.49 -9.92
CA PHE A 202 -4.40 -41.15 -10.01
C PHE A 202 -3.40 -40.17 -10.61
N SER A 203 -3.89 -39.04 -11.07
CA SER A 203 -3.05 -37.92 -11.49
C SER A 203 -2.71 -37.03 -10.30
N LEU A 204 -1.42 -36.72 -10.14
CA LEU A 204 -0.98 -35.59 -9.34
C LEU A 204 -0.77 -34.41 -10.30
N ASN A 205 -1.63 -33.41 -10.22
CA ASN A 205 -1.60 -32.21 -11.06
C ASN A 205 -0.82 -31.13 -10.32
N ILE A 206 0.37 -30.80 -10.79
CA ILE A 206 1.26 -29.83 -10.13
C ILE A 206 1.14 -28.50 -10.87
N ARG A 207 0.75 -27.44 -10.15
CA ARG A 207 0.69 -26.10 -10.72
C ARG A 207 2.09 -25.67 -11.15
N GLN A 208 2.21 -25.20 -12.40
CA GLN A 208 3.37 -24.46 -12.88
C GLN A 208 2.98 -22.97 -12.90
N PRO A 209 3.38 -22.18 -11.89
CA PRO A 209 3.08 -20.75 -11.84
C PRO A 209 3.65 -20.01 -13.05
N LYS A 210 3.00 -18.90 -13.44
CA LYS A 210 3.47 -18.06 -14.55
C LYS A 210 4.91 -17.55 -14.36
N TRP A 211 5.27 -17.26 -13.10
CA TRP A 211 6.56 -16.67 -12.73
C TRP A 211 7.70 -17.68 -12.65
N ALA A 212 7.42 -18.99 -12.67
CA ALA A 212 8.42 -20.01 -12.41
C ALA A 212 9.20 -20.37 -13.68
N GLU A 213 10.52 -20.21 -13.62
CA GLU A 213 11.44 -20.55 -14.71
C GLU A 213 12.10 -21.91 -14.49
N ASN A 214 12.52 -22.59 -15.56
CA ASN A 214 13.23 -23.89 -15.48
C ASN A 214 12.51 -24.91 -14.57
N PHE A 215 11.19 -25.01 -14.72
CA PHE A 215 10.34 -25.83 -13.87
C PHE A 215 10.54 -27.33 -14.18
N GLU A 216 11.16 -28.05 -13.27
CA GLU A 216 11.49 -29.46 -13.39
C GLU A 216 10.76 -30.29 -12.34
N ILE A 217 10.20 -31.43 -12.76
CA ILE A 217 9.59 -32.39 -11.85
C ILE A 217 10.31 -33.73 -11.97
N SER A 218 10.69 -34.30 -10.83
CA SER A 218 11.24 -35.66 -10.74
C SER A 218 10.37 -36.54 -9.84
N VAL A 219 10.28 -37.82 -10.19
CA VAL A 219 9.58 -38.85 -9.41
C VAL A 219 10.59 -39.92 -9.05
N ASN A 220 10.81 -40.15 -7.76
CA ASN A 220 11.79 -41.10 -7.24
C ASN A 220 13.19 -40.91 -7.87
N GLY A 221 13.61 -39.65 -8.00
CA GLY A 221 14.92 -39.27 -8.59
C GLY A 221 14.98 -39.28 -10.12
N LYS A 222 13.91 -39.65 -10.83
CA LYS A 222 13.87 -39.65 -12.30
C LYS A 222 13.12 -38.42 -12.80
N ILE A 223 13.78 -37.57 -13.59
CA ILE A 223 13.16 -36.41 -14.25
C ILE A 223 12.04 -36.89 -15.17
N GLN A 224 10.87 -36.26 -15.07
CA GLN A 224 9.74 -36.54 -15.94
C GLN A 224 9.82 -35.65 -17.19
N LYS A 225 9.63 -36.24 -18.37
CA LYS A 225 9.45 -35.47 -19.61
C LYS A 225 8.03 -34.91 -19.61
N THR A 226 7.88 -33.64 -19.27
CA THR A 226 6.58 -32.99 -19.16
C THR A 226 6.47 -31.86 -20.19
N GLN A 227 5.36 -31.81 -20.93
CA GLN A 227 4.98 -30.62 -21.68
C GLN A 227 4.20 -29.72 -20.73
N GLY A 228 4.91 -28.77 -20.10
CA GLY A 228 4.29 -27.75 -19.24
C GLY A 228 4.09 -26.46 -20.04
N ASN A 229 2.95 -25.80 -19.82
CA ASN A 229 2.74 -24.42 -20.25
C ASN A 229 2.76 -23.55 -18.98
N PRO A 230 3.48 -22.40 -18.97
CA PRO A 230 3.39 -21.45 -17.87
C PRO A 230 1.92 -21.07 -17.60
N SER A 231 1.54 -20.96 -16.33
CA SER A 231 0.14 -20.81 -15.93
C SER A 231 -0.70 -22.02 -16.36
N GLY A 232 -0.27 -23.22 -15.94
CA GLY A 232 -1.02 -24.47 -16.15
C GLY A 232 -0.77 -25.52 -15.07
N TYR A 233 -1.34 -26.71 -15.27
CA TYR A 233 -1.01 -27.90 -14.51
C TYR A 233 -0.17 -28.86 -15.35
N ILE A 234 0.88 -29.40 -14.75
CA ILE A 234 1.59 -30.56 -15.26
C ILE A 234 0.99 -31.79 -14.58
N SER A 235 0.35 -32.65 -15.36
CA SER A 235 -0.31 -33.86 -14.85
C SER A 235 0.65 -35.06 -14.88
N ILE A 236 0.86 -35.69 -13.72
CA ILE A 236 1.62 -36.94 -13.61
C ILE A 236 0.65 -38.06 -13.23
N ASN A 237 0.20 -38.80 -14.24
CA ASN A 237 -0.68 -39.95 -14.07
C ASN A 237 0.14 -41.24 -13.90
N ARG A 238 0.06 -41.86 -12.71
CA ARG A 238 0.82 -43.08 -12.39
C ARG A 238 0.05 -43.96 -11.41
N THR A 239 0.45 -45.22 -11.32
CA THR A 239 0.13 -46.07 -10.17
C THR A 239 1.12 -45.76 -9.06
N TRP A 240 0.66 -45.06 -8.03
CA TRP A 240 1.46 -44.62 -6.91
C TRP A 240 1.48 -45.67 -5.79
N LYS A 241 2.57 -45.68 -5.00
CA LYS A 241 2.72 -46.46 -3.78
C LYS A 241 3.17 -45.57 -2.63
N SER A 242 2.94 -46.02 -1.40
CA SER A 242 3.47 -45.35 -0.21
C SER A 242 5.00 -45.25 -0.30
N GLY A 243 5.55 -44.10 0.09
CA GLY A 243 6.96 -43.75 -0.01
C GLY A 243 7.40 -43.16 -1.35
N ASP A 244 6.53 -43.10 -2.37
CA ASP A 244 6.84 -42.38 -3.60
C ASP A 244 7.07 -40.89 -3.30
N LYS A 245 8.12 -40.35 -3.92
CA LYS A 245 8.58 -38.98 -3.73
C LYS A 245 8.55 -38.22 -5.03
N ILE A 246 7.96 -37.02 -4.99
CA ILE A 246 7.95 -36.06 -6.08
C ILE A 246 8.78 -34.86 -5.63
N VAL A 247 9.75 -34.44 -6.44
CA VAL A 247 10.52 -33.21 -6.19
C VAL A 247 10.31 -32.26 -7.36
N ILE A 248 9.93 -31.04 -7.03
CA ILE A 248 9.74 -29.91 -7.94
C ILE A 248 10.87 -28.93 -7.69
N LYS A 249 11.54 -28.49 -8.76
CA LYS A 249 12.56 -27.44 -8.72
C LYS A 249 12.24 -26.39 -9.76
N PHE A 250 12.52 -25.13 -9.44
CA PHE A 250 12.35 -24.02 -10.36
C PHE A 250 13.38 -22.93 -10.05
N LYS A 251 13.39 -21.87 -10.87
CA LYS A 251 14.09 -20.62 -10.60
C LYS A 251 13.10 -19.48 -10.53
N THR A 252 13.46 -18.47 -9.76
CA THR A 252 12.83 -17.15 -9.78
C THR A 252 13.79 -16.14 -10.40
N SER A 253 13.23 -15.08 -10.96
CA SER A 253 13.96 -13.93 -11.43
C SER A 253 13.30 -12.66 -10.87
N THR A 254 14.13 -11.65 -10.61
CA THR A 254 13.65 -10.35 -10.18
C THR A 254 13.28 -9.50 -11.38
N HIS A 255 12.11 -8.89 -11.34
CA HIS A 255 11.60 -7.99 -12.36
C HIS A 255 11.00 -6.73 -11.73
N LEU A 256 10.76 -5.73 -12.58
CA LEU A 256 10.04 -4.51 -12.21
C LEU A 256 8.58 -4.62 -12.65
N GLU A 257 7.67 -4.27 -11.75
CA GLU A 257 6.24 -4.18 -12.00
C GLU A 257 5.78 -2.71 -11.87
N ASN A 258 5.24 -2.14 -12.95
CA ASN A 258 4.77 -0.76 -12.98
C ASN A 258 3.42 -0.63 -12.25
N LEU A 259 3.06 0.60 -11.85
CA LEU A 259 1.66 0.89 -11.53
C LEU A 259 0.76 0.71 -12.77
N PRO A 260 -0.52 0.30 -12.58
CA PRO A 260 -1.42 0.03 -13.70
C PRO A 260 -1.73 1.22 -14.62
N ASP A 261 -1.60 2.46 -14.12
CA ASP A 261 -1.81 3.68 -14.92
C ASP A 261 -0.63 4.03 -15.85
N GLY A 262 0.48 3.28 -15.77
CA GLY A 262 1.69 3.56 -16.54
C GLY A 262 2.49 4.77 -16.04
N SER A 263 2.17 5.29 -14.85
CA SER A 263 2.99 6.31 -14.19
C SER A 263 4.39 5.78 -13.88
N ASN A 264 5.34 6.70 -13.65
CA ASN A 264 6.75 6.39 -13.46
C ASN A 264 7.08 5.79 -12.08
N TRP A 265 6.31 4.82 -11.63
CA TRP A 265 6.50 4.12 -10.36
C TRP A 265 6.58 2.62 -10.58
N VAL A 266 7.60 1.99 -9.97
CA VAL A 266 7.85 0.55 -10.11
C VAL A 266 8.11 -0.11 -8.76
N ALA A 267 7.69 -1.37 -8.63
CA ALA A 267 8.05 -2.24 -7.52
C ALA A 267 8.99 -3.36 -8.00
N PHE A 268 9.91 -3.79 -7.14
CA PHE A 268 10.73 -4.98 -7.38
C PHE A 268 9.98 -6.23 -6.94
N VAL A 269 9.94 -7.25 -7.80
CA VAL A 269 9.26 -8.52 -7.52
C VAL A 269 10.16 -9.68 -7.92
N ASP A 270 10.41 -10.63 -7.01
CA ASP A 270 11.15 -11.86 -7.28
C ASP A 270 10.22 -13.09 -7.23
N GLY A 271 9.96 -13.71 -8.38
CA GLY A 271 8.91 -14.72 -8.50
C GLY A 271 7.53 -14.14 -8.16
N PRO A 272 6.81 -14.66 -7.15
CA PRO A 272 5.57 -14.06 -6.66
C PRO A 272 5.79 -13.10 -5.49
N ILE A 273 7.02 -12.86 -5.03
CA ILE A 273 7.28 -12.11 -3.79
C ILE A 273 7.66 -10.66 -4.11
N VAL A 274 6.88 -9.72 -3.59
CA VAL A 274 7.16 -8.29 -3.67
C VAL A 274 8.23 -7.93 -2.65
N LEU A 275 9.24 -7.20 -3.11
CA LEU A 275 10.34 -6.72 -2.30
C LEU A 275 10.11 -5.25 -1.91
N ALA A 276 10.59 -4.87 -0.72
CA ALA A 276 10.56 -3.49 -0.26
C ALA A 276 11.81 -3.17 0.59
N ALA A 277 12.14 -1.89 0.68
CA ALA A 277 13.18 -1.40 1.58
C ALA A 277 12.58 -1.06 2.94
N LYS A 278 13.22 -1.48 4.03
CA LYS A 278 12.97 -0.91 5.36
C LYS A 278 13.76 0.40 5.45
N THR A 279 13.08 1.53 5.68
CA THR A 279 13.71 2.85 5.54
C THR A 279 13.93 3.60 6.85
N SER A 280 13.06 3.42 7.85
CA SER A 280 13.26 4.01 9.19
C SER A 280 12.44 3.27 10.25
N THR A 281 12.85 3.34 11.51
CA THR A 281 12.09 2.87 12.69
C THR A 281 11.59 4.03 13.56
N GLU A 282 11.73 5.27 13.07
CA GLU A 282 11.36 6.49 13.80
C GLU A 282 9.96 7.00 13.38
N ASP A 283 9.36 7.83 14.24
CA ASP A 283 8.06 8.50 14.02
C ASP A 283 6.93 7.55 13.58
N LEU A 284 6.81 6.42 14.29
CA LEU A 284 5.78 5.39 14.07
C LEU A 284 4.57 5.63 15.00
N ASP A 285 4.05 6.86 15.02
CA ASP A 285 2.97 7.26 15.95
C ASP A 285 1.73 6.37 15.78
N GLY A 286 1.20 5.84 16.87
CA GLY A 286 0.05 4.96 16.85
C GLY A 286 0.30 3.62 16.13
N LEU A 287 1.56 3.15 16.04
CA LEU A 287 1.90 1.86 15.42
C LEU A 287 1.02 0.70 15.90
N PHE A 288 0.68 0.70 17.19
CA PHE A 288 -0.36 -0.14 17.77
C PHE A 288 -1.52 0.75 18.19
N ALA A 289 -2.70 0.51 17.63
CA ALA A 289 -3.83 1.41 17.77
C ALA A 289 -4.48 1.36 19.16
N ASP A 290 -4.90 2.51 19.65
CA ASP A 290 -5.85 2.64 20.75
C ASP A 290 -7.30 2.46 20.25
N ASP A 291 -8.28 2.79 21.08
CA ASP A 291 -9.71 2.69 20.77
C ASP A 291 -10.28 3.95 20.10
N SER A 292 -9.40 4.89 19.71
CA SER A 292 -9.82 6.14 19.10
C SER A 292 -10.46 5.95 17.74
N ARG A 293 -11.35 6.89 17.39
CA ARG A 293 -11.88 6.97 16.02
C ARG A 293 -10.73 7.26 15.06
N MET A 294 -10.66 6.50 13.96
CA MET A 294 -9.55 6.54 13.00
C MET A 294 -8.21 6.03 13.54
N GLY A 295 -8.18 5.30 14.67
CA GLY A 295 -6.96 4.65 15.17
C GLY A 295 -6.34 3.64 14.19
N HIS A 296 -7.07 3.22 13.15
CA HIS A 296 -6.58 2.32 12.10
C HIS A 296 -5.74 3.02 11.02
N ALA A 297 -5.82 4.34 10.91
CA ALA A 297 -5.01 5.14 10.00
C ALA A 297 -3.72 5.56 10.69
N THR A 298 -2.66 5.77 9.90
CA THR A 298 -1.40 6.29 10.43
C THR A 298 -1.51 7.81 10.66
N HIS A 299 -1.06 8.27 11.83
CA HIS A 299 -1.08 9.70 12.19
C HIS A 299 0.31 10.35 12.20
N GLY A 300 1.35 9.54 12.06
CA GLY A 300 2.74 9.99 12.06
C GLY A 300 3.09 10.84 10.85
N LYS A 301 4.19 11.59 10.98
CA LYS A 301 4.63 12.57 9.99
C LYS A 301 4.75 11.97 8.58
N TYR A 302 4.31 12.74 7.59
CA TYR A 302 4.57 12.47 6.19
C TYR A 302 6.00 12.86 5.84
N ILE A 303 6.76 11.90 5.34
CA ILE A 303 8.07 12.18 4.73
C ILE A 303 7.81 12.71 3.31
N PRO A 304 8.40 13.85 2.91
CA PRO A 304 8.26 14.39 1.57
C PRO A 304 8.64 13.35 0.49
N LEU A 305 7.86 13.29 -0.60
CA LEU A 305 8.04 12.27 -1.64
C LEU A 305 9.36 12.40 -2.41
N ASP A 306 9.94 13.60 -2.45
CA ASP A 306 11.25 13.87 -3.04
C ASP A 306 12.42 13.31 -2.22
N GLN A 307 12.21 13.01 -0.94
CA GLN A 307 13.16 12.27 -0.09
C GLN A 307 13.07 10.75 -0.26
N ALA A 308 12.09 10.25 -1.01
CA ALA A 308 12.03 8.84 -1.36
C ALA A 308 13.19 8.46 -2.28
N TYR A 309 13.73 7.25 -2.10
CA TYR A 309 14.79 6.77 -2.97
C TYR A 309 14.23 6.62 -4.39
N ALA A 310 14.88 7.25 -5.36
CA ALA A 310 14.46 7.24 -6.76
C ALA A 310 15.41 6.38 -7.60
N LEU A 311 14.85 5.70 -8.59
CA LEU A 311 15.60 4.95 -9.59
C LEU A 311 15.94 5.90 -10.75
N VAL A 312 17.23 6.10 -11.01
CA VAL A 312 17.73 7.02 -12.05
C VAL A 312 18.49 6.29 -13.16
N GLY A 313 18.03 6.38 -14.40
CA GLY A 313 18.56 5.64 -15.55
C GLY A 313 17.53 4.75 -16.26
N SER A 314 17.99 3.62 -16.81
CA SER A 314 17.14 2.66 -17.54
C SER A 314 16.75 1.46 -16.68
N LYS A 315 15.70 0.73 -17.10
CA LYS A 315 15.30 -0.55 -16.47
C LYS A 315 16.45 -1.53 -16.27
N ASP A 316 17.28 -1.71 -17.31
CA ASP A 316 18.42 -2.64 -17.27
C ASP A 316 19.51 -2.17 -16.29
N THR A 317 19.63 -0.86 -16.09
CA THR A 317 20.54 -0.29 -15.08
C THR A 317 20.09 -0.68 -13.67
N TYR A 318 18.79 -0.64 -13.38
CA TYR A 318 18.27 -1.01 -12.06
C TYR A 318 18.41 -2.50 -11.77
N LEU A 319 18.06 -3.33 -12.75
CA LEU A 319 18.13 -4.79 -12.61
C LEU A 319 19.57 -5.33 -12.56
N SER A 320 20.55 -4.60 -13.09
CA SER A 320 21.97 -4.97 -12.94
C SER A 320 22.58 -4.54 -11.60
N LYS A 321 21.98 -3.54 -10.92
CA LYS A 321 22.40 -3.08 -9.60
C LYS A 321 21.90 -3.98 -8.47
N ILE A 322 20.72 -4.57 -8.63
CA ILE A 322 20.16 -5.44 -7.61
C ILE A 322 20.96 -6.76 -7.54
N LYS A 323 21.43 -7.11 -6.34
CA LYS A 323 22.20 -8.35 -6.12
C LYS A 323 21.67 -9.07 -4.91
N GLU A 324 21.37 -10.35 -5.06
CA GLU A 324 20.95 -11.19 -3.94
C GLU A 324 22.12 -11.38 -2.96
N VAL A 325 21.87 -11.08 -1.68
CA VAL A 325 22.84 -11.24 -0.58
C VAL A 325 22.50 -12.42 0.34
N GLY A 326 21.43 -13.16 0.01
CA GLY A 326 20.97 -14.37 0.72
C GLY A 326 19.58 -14.18 1.34
N ASN A 327 18.87 -15.30 1.57
CA ASN A 327 17.52 -15.32 2.15
C ASN A 327 16.53 -14.37 1.45
N ARG A 328 16.58 -14.25 0.12
CA ARG A 328 15.78 -13.28 -0.66
C ARG A 328 15.95 -11.82 -0.26
N ARG A 329 17.10 -11.47 0.30
CA ARG A 329 17.51 -10.08 0.52
C ARG A 329 18.40 -9.65 -0.63
N PHE A 330 18.28 -8.39 -1.01
CA PHE A 330 18.97 -7.85 -2.16
C PHE A 330 19.55 -6.47 -1.85
N SER A 331 20.83 -6.26 -2.16
CA SER A 331 21.43 -4.93 -2.09
C SER A 331 21.02 -4.10 -3.32
N LEU A 332 20.63 -2.85 -3.10
CA LEU A 332 20.38 -1.85 -4.13
C LEU A 332 20.95 -0.49 -3.69
N ASP A 333 22.14 -0.16 -4.18
CA ASP A 333 22.92 1.02 -3.75
C ASP A 333 23.01 1.12 -2.20
N SER A 334 22.33 2.07 -1.57
CA SER A 334 22.29 2.26 -0.12
C SER A 334 21.16 1.50 0.60
N LEU A 335 20.31 0.80 -0.15
CA LEU A 335 19.14 0.09 0.37
C LEU A 335 19.37 -1.42 0.41
N GLU A 336 18.70 -2.06 1.35
CA GLU A 336 18.46 -3.51 1.32
C GLU A 336 16.97 -3.74 1.04
N LEU A 337 16.69 -4.45 -0.05
CA LEU A 337 15.35 -4.93 -0.37
C LEU A 337 15.16 -6.33 0.24
N GLN A 338 14.02 -6.55 0.89
CA GLN A 338 13.65 -7.83 1.49
C GLN A 338 12.18 -8.15 1.18
N PRO A 339 11.71 -9.39 1.38
CA PRO A 339 10.30 -9.71 1.20
C PRO A 339 9.41 -8.78 2.05
N PHE A 340 8.42 -8.14 1.43
CA PHE A 340 7.62 -7.13 2.11
C PHE A 340 6.90 -7.67 3.35
N PHE A 341 6.50 -8.94 3.33
CA PHE A 341 5.87 -9.60 4.47
C PHE A 341 6.79 -9.79 5.68
N GLU A 342 8.09 -9.49 5.57
CA GLU A 342 9.02 -9.47 6.71
C GLU A 342 9.19 -8.08 7.33
N ILE A 343 8.73 -7.01 6.65
CA ILE A 343 8.96 -5.65 7.10
C ILE A 343 7.89 -5.25 8.10
N HIS A 344 8.19 -5.34 9.40
CA HIS A 344 7.34 -4.86 10.49
C HIS A 344 8.07 -3.80 11.33
N ASP A 345 7.33 -3.09 12.16
CA ASP A 345 7.84 -2.05 13.08
C ASP A 345 8.77 -1.02 12.38
N ALA A 346 8.37 -0.59 11.19
CA ALA A 346 9.17 0.30 10.35
C ALA A 346 8.35 1.06 9.30
N ARG A 347 8.90 2.20 8.89
CA ARG A 347 8.63 2.81 7.59
C ARG A 347 9.32 2.01 6.49
N TYR A 348 8.71 2.02 5.31
CA TYR A 348 9.18 1.24 4.18
C TYR A 348 8.96 1.94 2.85
N GLN A 349 9.63 1.45 1.81
CA GLN A 349 9.42 1.87 0.44
C GLN A 349 9.28 0.63 -0.45
N MET A 350 8.08 0.44 -1.01
CA MET A 350 7.75 -0.65 -1.94
C MET A 350 7.81 -0.19 -3.40
N TYR A 351 7.30 1.02 -3.66
CA TYR A 351 7.33 1.65 -4.98
C TYR A 351 8.43 2.70 -5.06
N PHE A 352 9.14 2.69 -6.18
CA PHE A 352 10.25 3.58 -6.47
C PHE A 352 9.92 4.39 -7.71
N GLN A 353 10.07 5.71 -7.61
CA GLN A 353 9.85 6.57 -8.75
C GLN A 353 11.04 6.46 -9.70
N THR A 354 10.78 6.35 -11.01
CA THR A 354 11.80 6.24 -12.05
C THR A 354 12.01 7.59 -12.74
N TYR A 355 13.27 7.90 -13.04
CA TYR A 355 13.67 9.10 -13.76
C TYR A 355 14.72 8.75 -14.82
N SER A 356 14.69 9.45 -15.95
CA SER A 356 15.89 9.53 -16.77
C SER A 356 16.99 10.31 -16.04
N GLN A 357 18.24 10.23 -16.49
CA GLN A 357 19.31 11.02 -15.91
C GLN A 357 19.07 12.54 -16.09
N GLU A 358 18.41 12.94 -17.17
CA GLU A 358 18.10 14.34 -17.46
C GLU A 358 16.97 14.83 -16.57
N ASP A 359 15.84 14.12 -16.50
CA ASP A 359 14.70 14.48 -15.64
C ASP A 359 15.11 14.56 -14.17
N TYR A 360 16.01 13.67 -13.73
CA TYR A 360 16.49 13.69 -12.36
C TYR A 360 17.36 14.93 -12.08
N LYS A 361 18.20 15.35 -13.03
CA LYS A 361 18.99 16.59 -12.89
C LYS A 361 18.08 17.81 -12.84
N GLU A 362 17.06 17.86 -13.68
CA GLU A 362 16.07 18.95 -13.67
C GLU A 362 15.30 18.99 -12.35
N LYS A 363 14.85 17.83 -11.85
CA LYS A 363 14.22 17.71 -10.52
C LYS A 363 15.14 18.22 -9.42
N GLN A 364 16.40 17.80 -9.41
CA GLN A 364 17.37 18.23 -8.40
C GLN A 364 17.64 19.74 -8.48
N ALA A 365 17.71 20.30 -9.69
CA ALA A 365 17.84 21.74 -9.89
C ALA A 365 16.61 22.50 -9.37
N LEU A 366 15.40 21.99 -9.64
CA LEU A 366 14.15 22.56 -9.14
C LEU A 366 14.09 22.51 -7.61
N LEU A 367 14.42 21.37 -6.99
CA LEU A 367 14.45 21.23 -5.53
C LEU A 367 15.47 22.18 -4.91
N LYS A 368 16.68 22.26 -5.48
CA LYS A 368 17.70 23.20 -5.03
C LYS A 368 17.23 24.65 -5.15
N GLN A 369 16.54 25.00 -6.24
CA GLN A 369 15.96 26.33 -6.42
C GLN A 369 14.89 26.62 -5.37
N GLN A 370 13.99 25.67 -5.10
CA GLN A 370 12.96 25.77 -4.06
C GLN A 370 13.58 25.91 -2.66
N GLU A 371 14.68 25.19 -2.37
CA GLU A 371 15.42 25.34 -1.11
C GLU A 371 16.06 26.72 -0.97
N ILE A 372 16.65 27.26 -2.06
CA ILE A 372 17.19 28.62 -2.09
C ILE A 372 16.08 29.65 -1.85
N GLU A 373 14.93 29.49 -2.50
CA GLU A 373 13.77 30.37 -2.33
C GLU A 373 13.19 30.27 -0.92
N ALA A 374 13.06 29.06 -0.36
CA ALA A 374 12.59 28.83 1.00
C ALA A 374 13.54 29.43 2.04
N ALA A 375 14.87 29.28 1.85
CA ALA A 375 15.86 29.89 2.72
C ALA A 375 15.84 31.42 2.63
N ALA A 376 15.67 31.97 1.43
CA ALA A 376 15.51 33.42 1.23
C ALA A 376 14.23 33.95 1.88
N LEU A 377 13.12 33.20 1.83
CA LEU A 377 11.87 33.55 2.48
C LEU A 377 12.00 33.45 4.01
N GLU A 378 12.65 32.42 4.53
CA GLU A 378 12.89 32.24 5.96
C GLU A 378 13.80 33.37 6.50
N ALA A 379 14.83 33.80 5.76
CA ALA A 379 15.69 34.92 6.15
C ALA A 379 14.93 36.26 6.27
N LYS A 380 13.82 36.41 5.53
CA LYS A 380 12.92 37.57 5.59
C LYS A 380 11.78 37.38 6.61
N THR A 381 11.63 36.18 7.17
CA THR A 381 10.58 35.86 8.14
C THR A 381 10.98 36.35 9.53
N VAL A 382 10.10 37.10 10.17
CA VAL A 382 10.23 37.54 11.57
C VAL A 382 9.58 36.52 12.50
N ASP A 383 8.42 36.01 12.10
CA ASP A 383 7.66 35.01 12.84
C ASP A 383 6.75 34.21 11.90
N LYS A 384 6.42 32.97 12.27
CA LYS A 384 5.60 32.09 11.44
C LYS A 384 4.74 31.10 12.22
N VAL A 385 3.58 30.80 11.66
CA VAL A 385 2.68 29.74 12.13
C VAL A 385 2.41 28.78 10.98
N ASN A 386 2.78 27.51 11.17
CA ASN A 386 2.31 26.43 10.31
C ASN A 386 0.95 25.97 10.81
N CYS A 387 -0.08 26.18 10.01
CA CYS A 387 -1.47 25.92 10.39
C CYS A 387 -1.74 24.41 10.43
N GLY A 388 -2.46 23.95 11.45
CA GLY A 388 -2.77 22.53 11.64
C GLY A 388 -1.67 21.69 12.30
N GLU A 389 -0.49 22.26 12.55
CA GLU A 389 0.57 21.61 13.34
C GLU A 389 0.47 22.01 14.82
N GLN A 390 0.45 21.02 15.73
CA GLN A 390 0.17 21.27 17.15
C GLN A 390 1.16 22.23 17.81
N GLN A 391 2.47 22.01 17.65
CA GLN A 391 3.50 22.81 18.34
C GLN A 391 3.54 24.26 17.84
N PRO A 392 3.57 24.54 16.52
CA PRO A 392 3.43 25.89 16.01
C PRO A 392 2.17 26.60 16.53
N GLU A 393 1.01 25.95 16.52
CA GLU A 393 -0.23 26.62 16.91
C GLU A 393 -0.33 26.92 18.42
N VAL A 394 0.15 26.02 19.27
CA VAL A 394 0.25 26.25 20.72
C VAL A 394 1.20 27.42 21.01
N GLY A 395 2.33 27.49 20.31
CA GLY A 395 3.31 28.58 20.44
C GLY A 395 2.76 29.97 20.08
N HIS A 396 1.67 30.03 19.32
CA HIS A 396 1.04 31.28 18.86
C HIS A 396 -0.37 31.48 19.42
N LEU A 397 -0.66 30.87 20.59
CA LEU A 397 -1.91 31.03 21.33
C LEU A 397 -3.16 30.83 20.47
N TYR A 398 -3.14 29.79 19.62
CA TYR A 398 -4.26 29.46 18.75
C TYR A 398 -5.58 29.36 19.53
N LYS A 399 -6.62 30.00 18.99
CA LYS A 399 -8.02 29.82 19.42
C LYS A 399 -8.88 29.65 18.19
N GLY A 400 -9.87 28.78 18.25
CA GLY A 400 -10.82 28.62 17.17
C GLY A 400 -12.14 28.01 17.60
N GLU A 401 -13.14 28.22 16.76
CA GLU A 401 -14.49 27.70 16.92
C GLU A 401 -14.91 27.06 15.59
N LYS A 402 -15.50 25.86 15.64
CA LYS A 402 -15.88 25.09 14.44
C LYS A 402 -14.72 24.96 13.44
N SER A 403 -13.52 24.72 13.96
CA SER A 403 -12.28 24.60 13.18
C SER A 403 -11.87 23.15 12.99
N ASN A 404 -11.37 22.84 11.79
CA ASN A 404 -10.82 21.55 11.40
C ASN A 404 -9.37 21.72 10.94
N SER A 405 -8.54 20.71 11.17
CA SER A 405 -7.21 20.57 10.59
C SER A 405 -7.07 19.28 9.79
N GLY A 406 -6.05 19.21 8.93
CA GLY A 406 -5.75 18.02 8.14
C GLY A 406 -4.41 18.14 7.43
N PHE A 407 -4.09 17.16 6.58
CA PHE A 407 -2.89 17.14 5.76
C PHE A 407 -3.26 16.83 4.31
N SER A 408 -2.80 17.64 3.36
CA SER A 408 -3.01 17.44 1.93
C SER A 408 -2.00 18.27 1.12
N ASP A 409 -1.70 17.86 -0.12
CA ASP A 409 -0.70 18.53 -0.97
C ASP A 409 0.68 18.67 -0.27
N ASP A 410 1.03 17.65 0.51
CA ASP A 410 2.23 17.57 1.36
C ASP A 410 2.34 18.73 2.39
N LYS A 411 1.21 19.33 2.80
CA LYS A 411 1.14 20.41 3.80
C LYS A 411 0.03 20.17 4.83
N PHE A 412 0.31 20.48 6.10
CA PHE A 412 -0.73 20.62 7.12
C PHE A 412 -1.56 21.87 6.86
N TRP A 413 -2.82 21.84 7.25
CA TRP A 413 -3.71 22.98 7.07
C TRP A 413 -4.75 23.09 8.17
N ARG A 414 -5.34 24.29 8.28
CA ARG A 414 -6.50 24.59 9.12
C ARG A 414 -7.57 25.36 8.35
N SER A 415 -8.83 25.09 8.66
CA SER A 415 -10.02 25.79 8.15
C SER A 415 -11.04 25.97 9.28
N THR A 416 -11.98 26.91 9.14
CA THR A 416 -13.03 27.18 10.13
C THR A 416 -14.38 27.55 9.50
N ARG A 417 -15.48 27.23 10.18
CA ARG A 417 -16.84 27.76 9.92
C ARG A 417 -17.31 28.75 11.00
N GLY A 418 -16.43 29.10 11.92
CA GLY A 418 -16.65 30.12 12.93
C GLY A 418 -15.51 31.11 12.84
N TYR A 419 -14.54 30.97 13.73
CA TYR A 419 -13.33 31.77 13.70
C TYR A 419 -12.09 30.94 14.01
N MET A 420 -10.94 31.53 13.68
CA MET A 420 -9.64 31.14 14.19
C MET A 420 -8.79 32.39 14.43
N SER A 421 -7.89 32.33 15.40
CA SER A 421 -6.99 33.44 15.71
C SER A 421 -5.64 32.95 16.17
N TYR A 422 -4.62 33.76 15.89
CA TYR A 422 -3.22 33.55 16.29
C TYR A 422 -2.64 34.85 16.82
N GLN A 423 -1.67 34.75 17.72
CA GLN A 423 -0.85 35.86 18.18
C GLN A 423 0.57 35.67 17.66
N LEU A 424 1.00 36.55 16.76
CA LEU A 424 2.35 36.55 16.18
C LEU A 424 3.22 37.65 16.81
N SER A 425 4.52 37.38 16.94
CA SER A 425 5.52 38.28 17.52
C SER A 425 6.33 38.96 16.43
N ASN A 426 6.16 40.28 16.28
CA ASN A 426 6.97 41.08 15.37
C ASN A 426 8.26 41.55 16.08
N LYS A 427 9.18 40.61 16.30
CA LYS A 427 10.44 40.85 17.00
C LYS A 427 11.21 42.02 16.38
N ASN A 428 11.71 42.91 17.24
CA ASN A 428 12.45 44.12 16.88
C ASN A 428 11.70 45.11 15.97
N LEU A 429 10.38 44.96 15.80
CA LEU A 429 9.56 45.79 14.91
C LEU A 429 10.04 45.79 13.45
N GLU A 430 10.69 44.71 13.02
CA GLU A 430 11.29 44.59 11.68
C GLU A 430 10.25 44.20 10.61
N GLY A 431 9.17 43.54 11.01
CA GLY A 431 8.09 43.07 10.15
C GLY A 431 7.21 44.21 9.66
N LYS A 432 6.93 44.20 8.35
CA LYS A 432 6.08 45.18 7.65
C LYS A 432 4.83 44.56 7.04
N PHE A 433 4.90 43.26 6.74
CA PHE A 433 3.82 42.53 6.09
C PHE A 433 3.46 41.28 6.87
N LEU A 434 2.19 40.91 6.79
CA LEU A 434 1.69 39.60 7.15
C LEU A 434 1.25 38.88 5.87
N GLU A 435 1.78 37.70 5.63
CA GLU A 435 1.35 36.81 4.55
C GLU A 435 0.58 35.63 5.11
N ILE A 436 -0.54 35.31 4.47
CA ILE A 436 -1.40 34.16 4.79
C ILE A 436 -1.54 33.33 3.52
N THR A 437 -1.05 32.10 3.55
CA THR A 437 -1.02 31.23 2.38
C THR A 437 -2.03 30.09 2.49
N VAL A 438 -2.75 29.83 1.40
CA VAL A 438 -3.81 28.81 1.33
C VAL A 438 -3.47 27.68 0.36
N LEU A 439 -4.08 26.51 0.56
CA LEU A 439 -4.02 25.39 -0.38
C LEU A 439 -5.03 25.53 -1.53
N ASP A 440 -6.21 26.07 -1.22
CA ASP A 440 -7.34 26.16 -2.14
C ASP A 440 -7.25 27.35 -3.11
N GLU A 441 -8.20 27.44 -4.04
CA GLU A 441 -8.46 28.69 -4.75
C GLU A 441 -8.93 29.76 -3.74
N LEU A 442 -8.32 30.94 -3.78
CA LEU A 442 -8.58 32.00 -2.82
C LEU A 442 -9.93 32.66 -3.10
N LYS A 443 -10.92 32.46 -2.20
CA LYS A 443 -12.25 33.08 -2.28
C LYS A 443 -12.46 34.01 -1.09
N LEU A 444 -12.10 35.28 -1.25
CA LEU A 444 -12.20 36.29 -0.19
C LEU A 444 -13.63 36.53 0.29
N ASP A 445 -14.64 36.30 -0.56
CA ASP A 445 -16.05 36.49 -0.20
C ASP A 445 -16.51 35.62 0.98
N ASN A 446 -15.75 34.58 1.32
CA ASN A 446 -16.04 33.65 2.42
C ASN A 446 -15.24 33.95 3.71
N VAL A 447 -14.45 35.03 3.76
CA VAL A 447 -13.47 35.26 4.82
C VAL A 447 -13.36 36.75 5.17
N ASP A 448 -13.52 37.07 6.46
CA ASP A 448 -13.08 38.36 7.00
C ASP A 448 -11.79 38.18 7.80
N ILE A 449 -10.86 39.12 7.62
CA ILE A 449 -9.54 39.10 8.28
C ILE A 449 -9.38 40.38 9.08
N PHE A 450 -8.97 40.23 10.34
CA PHE A 450 -8.74 41.32 11.27
C PHE A 450 -7.32 41.27 11.83
N ILE A 451 -6.68 42.44 11.91
CA ILE A 451 -5.40 42.65 12.59
C ILE A 451 -5.66 43.59 13.77
N ASN A 452 -5.44 43.08 14.98
CA ASN A 452 -5.71 43.80 16.24
C ASN A 452 -7.10 44.44 16.25
N GLU A 453 -8.12 43.62 15.97
CA GLU A 453 -9.53 44.00 15.99
C GLU A 453 -9.97 44.99 14.90
N LYS A 454 -9.06 45.44 14.04
CA LYS A 454 -9.37 46.27 12.86
C LYS A 454 -9.41 45.41 11.59
N PRO A 455 -10.28 45.71 10.61
CA PRO A 455 -10.26 45.05 9.31
C PRO A 455 -8.87 45.14 8.66
N ALA A 456 -8.37 44.03 8.13
CA ALA A 456 -7.05 43.95 7.55
C ALA A 456 -6.95 44.77 6.26
N ASN A 457 -5.85 45.52 6.09
CA ASN A 457 -5.53 46.20 4.85
C ASN A 457 -4.81 45.25 3.89
N ILE A 458 -5.59 44.49 3.11
CA ILE A 458 -5.09 43.54 2.11
C ILE A 458 -4.51 44.31 0.92
N ILE A 459 -3.25 44.06 0.61
CA ILE A 459 -2.52 44.73 -0.49
C ILE A 459 -2.30 43.83 -1.72
N SER A 460 -2.38 42.50 -1.57
CA SER A 460 -2.24 41.55 -2.68
C SER A 460 -2.89 40.21 -2.33
N THR A 461 -3.38 39.51 -3.35
CA THR A 461 -4.01 38.17 -3.27
C THR A 461 -3.51 37.23 -4.37
N LYS A 462 -2.23 37.35 -4.74
CA LYS A 462 -1.62 36.57 -5.84
C LYS A 462 -1.09 35.24 -5.32
N ASP A 463 -1.03 34.25 -6.21
CA ASP A 463 -0.38 32.95 -5.95
C ASP A 463 -0.85 32.28 -4.65
N LYS A 464 -2.17 32.30 -4.41
CA LYS A 464 -2.81 31.74 -3.21
C LYS A 464 -2.30 32.34 -1.88
N THR A 465 -1.74 33.55 -1.93
CA THR A 465 -1.19 34.25 -0.78
C THR A 465 -1.92 35.57 -0.59
N ILE A 466 -2.41 35.82 0.62
CA ILE A 466 -2.97 37.11 1.03
C ILE A 466 -1.86 37.89 1.72
N ARG A 467 -1.49 39.04 1.18
CA ARG A 467 -0.50 39.93 1.77
C ARG A 467 -1.18 41.14 2.38
N ILE A 468 -0.85 41.43 3.63
CA ILE A 468 -1.48 42.46 4.47
C ILE A 468 -0.40 43.39 5.01
N ASN A 469 -0.65 44.69 5.01
CA ASN A 469 0.19 45.64 5.74
C ASN A 469 -0.06 45.53 7.25
N ILE A 470 0.99 45.42 8.04
CA ILE A 470 0.90 45.48 9.50
C ILE A 470 1.56 46.75 10.05
N GLU A 471 1.00 47.28 11.14
CA GLU A 471 1.60 48.40 11.86
C GLU A 471 2.91 47.95 12.55
N LYS A 472 3.81 48.89 12.85
CA LYS A 472 5.03 48.62 13.62
C LYS A 472 4.70 48.46 15.11
N ILE A 473 4.25 47.27 15.46
CA ILE A 473 3.85 46.87 16.82
C ILE A 473 4.48 45.53 17.15
N ASP A 474 4.75 45.27 18.43
CA ASP A 474 5.44 44.05 18.87
C ASP A 474 4.61 42.78 18.71
N VAL A 475 3.29 42.89 18.81
CA VAL A 475 2.36 41.76 18.78
C VAL A 475 1.28 42.00 17.75
N VAL A 476 1.12 41.05 16.83
CA VAL A 476 0.12 41.05 15.78
C VAL A 476 -0.93 40.00 16.13
N ASN A 477 -2.12 40.43 16.56
CA ASN A 477 -3.24 39.53 16.77
C ASN A 477 -4.01 39.39 15.46
N LEU A 478 -3.89 38.22 14.84
CA LEU A 478 -4.63 37.85 13.64
C LEU A 478 -5.92 37.14 14.04
N LYS A 479 -7.06 37.58 13.51
CA LYS A 479 -8.33 36.85 13.60
C LYS A 479 -8.92 36.69 12.21
N ILE A 480 -9.31 35.47 11.88
CA ILE A 480 -9.95 35.08 10.63
C ILE A 480 -11.33 34.50 10.96
N THR A 481 -12.38 35.03 10.34
CA THR A 481 -13.75 34.57 10.53
C THR A 481 -14.33 34.12 9.20
N SER A 482 -15.13 33.06 9.22
CA SER A 482 -15.88 32.67 8.03
C SER A 482 -17.11 33.56 7.85
N THR A 483 -17.44 33.89 6.61
CA THR A 483 -18.71 34.54 6.27
C THR A 483 -19.69 33.53 5.65
N ASN A 484 -21.00 33.80 5.77
CA ASN A 484 -22.05 33.02 5.11
C ASN A 484 -22.14 31.52 5.47
N ASP A 485 -21.74 31.11 6.68
CA ASP A 485 -21.70 29.71 7.17
C ASP A 485 -20.90 28.72 6.29
N LYS A 486 -20.09 29.24 5.36
CA LYS A 486 -19.20 28.46 4.49
C LYS A 486 -17.85 28.24 5.19
N PRO A 487 -17.17 27.12 4.95
CA PRO A 487 -15.82 26.95 5.48
C PRO A 487 -14.87 27.95 4.81
N THR A 488 -13.95 28.52 5.59
CA THR A 488 -12.82 29.28 5.04
C THR A 488 -11.96 28.37 4.15
N PRO A 489 -11.12 28.94 3.26
CA PRO A 489 -10.05 28.19 2.62
C PRO A 489 -9.19 27.45 3.65
N ARG A 490 -8.51 26.39 3.19
CA ARG A 490 -7.51 25.66 3.96
C ARG A 490 -6.23 26.50 4.01
N PHE A 491 -6.00 27.16 5.13
CA PHE A 491 -4.78 27.93 5.40
C PHE A 491 -3.69 26.96 5.82
N TYR A 492 -2.50 27.08 5.24
CA TYR A 492 -1.37 26.20 5.59
C TYR A 492 -0.26 26.94 6.34
N GLU A 493 -0.07 28.24 6.08
CA GLU A 493 1.03 28.99 6.67
C GLU A 493 0.69 30.48 6.81
N ILE A 494 1.15 31.08 7.90
CA ILE A 494 1.01 32.51 8.20
C ILE A 494 2.38 33.04 8.61
N ARG A 495 2.87 34.12 7.99
CA ARG A 495 4.21 34.69 8.24
C ARG A 495 4.20 36.19 8.42
N ILE A 496 5.00 36.70 9.35
CA ILE A 496 5.42 38.11 9.36
C ILE A 496 6.71 38.24 8.55
N LEU A 497 6.76 39.18 7.60
CA LEU A 497 7.90 39.42 6.72
C LEU A 497 8.45 40.85 6.86
N LYS A 498 9.77 40.99 6.71
CA LYS A 498 10.48 42.29 6.75
C LYS A 498 10.29 43.16 5.50
N GLU A 499 10.06 42.54 4.35
CA GLU A 499 9.98 43.21 3.04
C GLU A 499 9.07 42.53 2.04
#